data_AF-A0A7C6HW33-F1
#
_entry.id   AF-A0A7C6HW33-F1
#
_cell.length_a   1.000
_cell.length_b   1.000
_cell.length_c   1.000
_cell.angle_alpha   90.00
_cell.angle_beta   90.00
_cell.angle_gamma   90.00
#
_symmetry.space_group_name_H-M   'P 1'
#
loop_
_entity.id
_entity.type
_entity.pdbx_description
1 polymer ?
#
loop_
_entity_poly.entity_id
_entity_poly.type
_entity_poly.pdbx_seq_one_letter_code
_entity_poly.pdbx_strand_id
1 'polypeptide(L)'
;MSSFYIRNKPYILLLALSALMTLTLAAVPIFQNNFIKLINAIPYILWHNIFEISSIIISICIFCVSYYSFEQKQNLRYLFLGSMLFLMALIGFYHVMSYKGMPDFLVANDTANRATTFWIIARLIGGFGILVSIAMPKKSKLRLNKILFIIIPILISLVILNIVTYYPWLIPPMYIEVQGLTTTKIILEIVVICLYLFCIFFILNLYRNENDNFLITLSCALLIGVFSELSFTLYADVYGIYNFIGHFFKFIMYFIIFRVIFIKNVQQPYRDLSAAHAEIKNYANNLDKIVAQRTEEINLIHQKLLDDLEYARDIQLSMLPKTMPDMPGTVFEARYFPAERVSGDFYNIFKLNETKIGIYIGDVSGHGVPAAMLTVFLNQSIKPIKENDLGVKEILSPSVVLENIYTDFNQKDFNIQTLQ
;
A
#
# COMPACT_ATOMS: atom_id res chain seq x y z
N MET A 1 0.75 10.63 -32.11
CA MET A 1 1.67 11.49 -31.33
C MET A 1 2.86 10.64 -30.90
N SER A 2 4.06 10.95 -31.44
CA SER A 2 5.22 10.07 -31.45
C SER A 2 5.82 9.81 -30.06
N SER A 3 6.46 8.65 -29.88
CA SER A 3 7.21 8.26 -28.66
C SER A 3 8.22 9.32 -28.20
N PHE A 4 8.69 10.15 -29.13
CA PHE A 4 9.50 11.34 -28.88
C PHE A 4 8.78 12.37 -28.00
N TYR A 5 7.50 12.67 -28.28
CA TYR A 5 6.74 13.65 -27.50
C TYR A 5 6.51 13.17 -26.07
N ILE A 6 6.18 11.89 -25.88
CA ILE A 6 5.95 11.32 -24.53
C ILE A 6 7.25 11.34 -23.71
N ARG A 7 8.39 10.99 -24.33
CA ARG A 7 9.70 10.97 -23.67
C ARG A 7 10.24 12.38 -23.36
N ASN A 8 9.97 13.35 -24.22
CA ASN A 8 10.52 14.71 -24.12
C ASN A 8 9.55 15.75 -23.55
N LYS A 9 8.28 15.39 -23.32
CA LYS A 9 7.26 16.23 -22.67
C LYS A 9 7.78 17.03 -21.46
N PRO A 10 8.53 16.45 -20.49
CA PRO A 10 9.01 17.20 -19.35
C PRO A 10 10.00 18.31 -19.72
N TYR A 11 10.91 18.05 -20.65
CA TYR A 11 11.89 19.04 -21.11
C TYR A 11 11.22 20.15 -21.93
N ILE A 12 10.25 19.81 -22.77
CA ILE A 12 9.45 20.78 -23.53
C ILE A 12 8.68 21.70 -22.58
N LEU A 13 8.08 21.14 -21.52
CA LEU A 13 7.37 21.93 -20.50
C LEU A 13 8.30 22.91 -19.79
N LEU A 14 9.49 22.46 -19.37
CA LEU A 14 10.48 23.32 -18.71
C LEU A 14 10.99 24.42 -19.66
N LEU A 15 11.25 24.10 -20.92
CA LEU A 15 11.65 25.08 -21.93
C LEU A 15 10.55 26.12 -22.18
N ALA A 16 9.31 25.69 -22.35
CA ALA A 16 8.17 26.59 -22.55
C ALA A 16 7.97 27.51 -21.33
N LEU A 17 8.08 26.96 -20.12
CA LEU A 17 7.98 27.73 -18.88
C LEU A 17 9.14 28.73 -18.77
N SER A 18 10.37 28.31 -19.08
CA SER A 18 11.54 29.20 -19.09
C SER A 18 11.36 30.34 -20.08
N ALA A 19 10.89 30.06 -21.30
CA ALA A 19 10.65 31.09 -22.31
C ALA A 19 9.58 32.09 -21.88
N LEU A 20 8.49 31.61 -21.28
CA LEU A 20 7.45 32.45 -20.71
C LEU A 20 8.01 33.35 -19.59
N MET A 21 8.78 32.79 -18.66
CA MET A 21 9.34 33.56 -17.54
C MET A 21 10.37 34.60 -18.02
N THR A 22 11.22 34.26 -18.99
CA THR A 22 12.13 35.22 -19.63
C THR A 22 11.35 36.35 -20.29
N LEU A 23 10.28 36.05 -21.03
CA LEU A 23 9.42 37.06 -21.64
C LEU A 23 8.79 37.98 -20.58
N THR A 24 8.31 37.41 -19.47
CA THR A 24 7.74 38.23 -18.39
C THR A 24 8.76 39.16 -17.75
N LEU A 25 9.99 38.70 -17.49
CA LEU A 25 11.05 39.57 -16.96
C LEU A 25 11.47 40.64 -17.96
N ALA A 26 11.59 40.30 -19.24
CA ALA A 26 11.94 41.24 -20.30
C ALA A 26 10.88 42.35 -20.49
N ALA A 27 9.62 42.07 -20.14
CA ALA A 27 8.53 43.05 -20.22
C ALA A 27 8.49 44.03 -19.03
N VAL A 28 9.15 43.73 -17.90
CA VAL A 28 9.09 44.54 -16.68
C VAL A 28 9.47 46.02 -16.88
N PRO A 29 10.54 46.38 -17.61
CA PRO A 29 10.90 47.78 -17.86
C PRO A 29 9.77 48.60 -18.50
N ILE A 30 8.96 47.97 -19.36
CA ILE A 30 7.85 48.64 -20.08
C ILE A 30 6.79 49.14 -19.10
N PHE A 31 6.56 48.40 -18.02
CA PHE A 31 5.53 48.70 -17.03
C PHE A 31 6.02 49.51 -15.82
N GLN A 32 7.34 49.71 -15.68
CA GLN A 32 7.94 50.36 -14.53
C GLN A 32 7.36 51.76 -14.25
N ASN A 33 7.20 52.59 -15.29
CA ASN A 33 6.66 53.95 -15.12
C ASN A 33 5.20 53.96 -14.65
N ASN A 34 4.39 52.99 -15.10
CA ASN A 34 3.00 52.88 -14.66
C ASN A 34 2.92 52.34 -13.22
N PHE A 35 3.82 51.43 -12.85
CA PHE A 35 3.89 50.85 -11.51
C PHE A 35 4.22 51.91 -10.46
N ILE A 36 5.23 52.75 -10.69
CA ILE A 36 5.63 53.83 -9.77
C ILE A 36 4.49 54.83 -9.55
N LYS A 37 3.66 55.09 -10.57
CA LYS A 37 2.49 55.98 -10.45
C LYS A 37 1.34 55.35 -9.64
N LEU A 38 1.22 54.02 -9.65
CA LEU A 38 0.12 53.28 -9.06
C LEU A 38 0.41 52.86 -7.60
N ILE A 39 1.63 52.44 -7.33
CA ILE A 39 2.04 51.84 -6.06
C ILE A 39 3.07 52.74 -5.39
N ASN A 40 2.58 53.51 -4.41
CA ASN A 40 3.42 54.22 -3.44
C ASN A 40 3.86 53.25 -2.31
N ALA A 41 4.70 53.73 -1.38
CA ALA A 41 5.30 52.89 -0.33
C ALA A 41 4.27 52.13 0.54
N ILE A 42 3.14 52.75 0.92
CA ILE A 42 2.13 52.10 1.79
C ILE A 42 1.43 50.93 1.08
N PRO A 43 0.83 51.10 -0.11
CA PRO A 43 0.31 49.96 -0.88
C PRO A 43 1.35 48.88 -1.18
N TYR A 44 2.61 49.27 -1.38
CA TYR A 44 3.69 48.32 -1.62
C TYR A 44 3.91 47.40 -0.42
N ILE A 45 4.09 47.97 0.77
CA ILE A 45 4.33 47.21 2.01
C ILE A 45 3.18 46.23 2.27
N LEU A 46 1.94 46.63 1.98
CA LEU A 46 0.78 45.74 2.10
C LEU A 46 0.91 44.50 1.20
N TRP A 47 1.20 44.68 -0.09
CA TRP A 47 1.36 43.54 -1.01
C TRP A 47 2.60 42.69 -0.70
N HIS A 48 3.71 43.33 -0.35
CA HIS A 48 4.90 42.65 0.15
C HIS A 48 4.55 41.72 1.32
N ASN A 49 3.86 42.25 2.34
CA ASN A 49 3.46 41.49 3.52
C ASN A 49 2.50 40.35 3.16
N ILE A 50 1.56 40.55 2.23
CA ILE A 50 0.69 39.48 1.74
C ILE A 50 1.50 38.32 1.15
N PHE A 51 2.45 38.61 0.26
CA PHE A 51 3.27 37.55 -0.37
C PHE A 51 4.20 36.87 0.63
N GLU A 52 4.82 37.64 1.52
CA GLU A 52 5.73 37.10 2.52
C GLU A 52 5.02 36.22 3.55
N ILE A 53 3.96 36.75 4.18
CA ILE A 53 3.21 36.02 5.20
C ILE A 53 2.59 34.76 4.59
N SER A 54 2.07 34.84 3.35
CA SER A 54 1.57 33.65 2.65
C SER A 54 2.67 32.60 2.46
N SER A 55 3.88 33.02 2.09
CA SER A 55 5.02 32.11 1.92
C SER A 55 5.47 31.48 3.25
N ILE A 56 5.42 32.23 4.35
CA ILE A 56 5.70 31.75 5.72
C ILE A 56 4.66 30.70 6.13
N ILE A 57 3.37 31.01 5.98
CA ILE A 57 2.26 30.08 6.30
C ILE A 57 2.41 28.79 5.49
N ILE A 58 2.66 28.90 4.18
CA ILE A 58 2.85 27.73 3.31
C ILE A 58 4.02 26.87 3.81
N SER A 59 5.14 27.49 4.20
CA SER A 59 6.31 26.77 4.70
C SER A 59 6.04 26.04 6.02
N ILE A 60 5.31 26.67 6.94
CA ILE A 60 4.85 26.04 8.19
C ILE A 60 3.89 24.88 7.89
N CYS A 61 2.98 25.03 6.94
CA CYS A 61 2.09 23.95 6.52
C CYS A 61 2.86 22.76 5.94
N ILE A 62 3.88 23.01 5.10
CA ILE A 62 4.76 21.95 4.57
C ILE A 62 5.47 21.23 5.73
N PHE A 63 5.98 21.98 6.70
CA PHE A 63 6.60 21.40 7.89
C PHE A 63 5.63 20.52 8.67
N CYS A 64 4.45 21.02 9.02
CA CYS A 64 3.44 20.25 9.77
C CYS A 64 3.06 18.97 9.05
N VAL A 65 2.74 19.04 7.74
CA VAL A 65 2.41 17.85 6.94
C VAL A 65 3.57 16.86 6.94
N SER A 66 4.80 17.32 6.76
CA SER A 66 5.97 16.45 6.69
C SER A 66 6.34 15.84 8.05
N TYR A 67 6.17 16.59 9.14
CA TYR A 67 6.46 16.17 10.50
C TYR A 67 5.49 15.09 10.99
N TYR A 68 4.19 15.30 10.80
CA TYR A 68 3.18 14.32 11.23
C TYR A 68 3.08 13.12 10.28
N SER A 69 3.32 13.30 8.98
CA SER A 69 3.34 12.16 8.03
C SER A 69 4.56 11.24 8.19
N PHE A 70 5.60 11.69 8.91
CA PHE A 70 6.78 10.88 9.17
C PHE A 70 6.46 9.62 9.96
N GLU A 71 5.48 9.64 10.87
CA GLU A 71 5.10 8.47 11.66
C GLU A 71 4.59 7.32 10.79
N GLN A 72 3.81 7.63 9.75
CA GLN A 72 3.28 6.60 8.85
C GLN A 72 4.29 6.18 7.78
N LYS A 73 5.05 7.14 7.21
CA LYS A 73 5.90 6.86 6.04
C LYS A 73 7.36 6.57 6.34
N GLN A 74 7.85 6.98 7.51
CA GLN A 74 9.28 6.96 7.89
C GLN A 74 10.21 7.54 6.80
N ASN A 75 9.72 8.57 6.08
CA ASN A 75 10.45 9.16 4.97
C ASN A 75 11.28 10.35 5.44
N LEU A 76 12.59 10.13 5.58
CA LEU A 76 13.51 11.11 6.15
C LEU A 76 13.68 12.35 5.26
N ARG A 77 13.58 12.20 3.93
CA ARG A 77 13.71 13.30 2.98
C ARG A 77 12.71 14.41 3.25
N TYR A 78 11.44 14.04 3.40
CA TYR A 78 10.37 15.01 3.62
C TYR A 78 10.44 15.63 5.01
N LEU A 79 10.80 14.86 6.04
CA LEU A 79 10.99 15.39 7.39
C LEU A 79 12.09 16.46 7.43
N PHE A 80 13.25 16.16 6.83
CA PHE A 80 14.36 17.11 6.76
C PHE A 80 14.00 18.35 5.92
N LEU A 81 13.39 18.16 4.75
CA LEU A 81 12.90 19.25 3.91
C LEU A 81 11.93 20.16 4.66
N GLY A 82 10.94 19.57 5.36
CA GLY A 82 9.99 20.32 6.18
C GLY A 82 10.69 21.13 7.26
N SER A 83 11.67 20.55 7.95
CA SER A 83 12.43 21.23 9.01
C SER A 83 13.27 22.41 8.49
N MET A 84 13.88 22.27 7.30
CA MET A 84 14.59 23.38 6.64
C MET A 84 13.63 24.50 6.19
N LEU A 85 12.46 24.14 5.66
CA LEU A 85 11.43 25.12 5.31
C LEU A 85 10.85 25.81 6.55
N PHE A 86 10.77 25.13 7.69
CA PHE A 86 10.37 25.72 8.97
C PHE A 86 11.40 26.74 9.46
N LEU A 87 12.69 26.40 9.44
CA LEU A 87 13.78 27.33 9.74
C LEU A 87 13.68 28.59 8.85
N MET A 88 13.48 28.38 7.55
CA MET A 88 13.32 29.46 6.59
C MET A 88 12.06 30.30 6.84
N ALA A 89 10.97 29.71 7.35
CA ALA A 89 9.76 30.44 7.74
C ALA A 89 10.00 31.36 8.95
N LEU A 90 10.74 30.88 9.96
CA LEU A 90 11.12 31.67 11.13
C LEU A 90 11.99 32.87 10.74
N ILE A 91 12.99 32.66 9.88
CA ILE A 91 13.85 33.74 9.39
C ILE A 91 13.06 34.69 8.46
N GLY A 92 12.16 34.14 7.63
CA GLY A 92 11.24 34.92 6.81
C GLY A 92 10.34 35.84 7.63
N PHE A 93 9.90 35.40 8.81
CA PHE A 93 9.17 36.25 9.74
C PHE A 93 10.02 37.44 10.22
N TYR A 94 11.30 37.20 10.56
CA TYR A 94 12.21 38.29 10.95
C TYR A 94 12.46 39.27 9.81
N HIS A 95 12.55 38.79 8.57
CA HIS A 95 12.63 39.63 7.38
C HIS A 95 11.42 40.57 7.25
N VAL A 96 10.20 40.04 7.35
CA VAL A 96 8.96 40.84 7.27
C VAL A 96 8.93 41.91 8.36
N MET A 97 9.21 41.51 9.60
CA MET A 97 9.16 42.42 10.74
C MET A 97 10.27 43.48 10.70
N SER A 98 11.38 43.20 10.02
CA SER A 98 12.50 44.11 9.87
C SER A 98 12.46 44.95 8.60
N TYR A 99 11.37 44.87 7.82
CA TYR A 99 11.28 45.53 6.52
C TYR A 99 11.15 47.05 6.66
N LYS A 100 11.76 47.79 5.72
CA LYS A 100 11.74 49.26 5.74
C LYS A 100 10.29 49.76 5.64
N GLY A 101 9.89 50.66 6.54
CA GLY A 101 8.53 51.19 6.64
C GLY A 101 7.56 50.37 7.50
N MET A 102 7.99 49.25 8.07
CA MET A 102 7.26 48.55 9.14
C MET A 102 7.58 49.17 10.51
N PRO A 103 6.66 49.08 11.50
CA PRO A 103 6.95 49.47 12.88
C PRO A 103 8.21 48.79 13.42
N ASP A 104 8.88 49.43 14.37
CA ASP A 104 10.15 48.94 14.90
C ASP A 104 10.03 47.54 15.48
N PHE A 105 10.97 46.69 15.08
CA PHE A 105 11.09 45.31 15.55
C PHE A 105 12.48 45.11 16.18
N LEU A 106 12.51 45.08 17.52
CA LEU A 106 13.70 45.00 18.39
C LEU A 106 14.63 46.22 18.31
N VAL A 107 14.90 46.72 17.10
CA VAL A 107 15.69 47.92 16.76
C VAL A 107 14.97 48.63 15.61
N ALA A 108 15.24 49.92 15.42
CA ALA A 108 14.61 50.78 14.42
C ALA A 108 14.74 50.24 12.98
N ASN A 109 13.66 50.38 12.20
CA ASN A 109 13.56 49.90 10.80
C ASN A 109 13.96 50.97 9.76
N ASP A 110 15.03 51.72 10.04
CA ASP A 110 15.42 52.89 9.23
C ASP A 110 16.11 52.53 7.91
N THR A 111 16.71 51.33 7.84
CA THR A 111 17.46 50.87 6.66
C THR A 111 16.95 49.53 6.16
N ALA A 112 17.01 49.30 4.85
CA ALA A 112 16.60 48.01 4.27
C ALA A 112 17.63 46.88 4.48
N ASN A 113 18.86 47.20 4.89
CA ASN A 113 19.97 46.24 4.99
C ASN A 113 19.65 45.03 5.87
N ARG A 114 19.02 45.26 7.03
CA ARG A 114 18.69 44.20 7.98
C ARG A 114 17.68 43.20 7.39
N ALA A 115 16.61 43.71 6.80
CA ALA A 115 15.62 42.88 6.11
C ALA A 115 16.27 42.07 4.97
N THR A 116 17.09 42.71 4.13
CA THR A 116 17.78 42.04 3.02
C THR A 116 18.79 41.01 3.51
N THR A 117 19.38 41.20 4.69
CA THR A 117 20.28 40.21 5.30
C THR A 117 19.53 38.97 5.77
N PHE A 118 18.40 39.13 6.48
CA PHE A 118 17.53 37.99 6.81
C PHE A 118 17.04 37.25 5.56
N TRP A 119 16.71 38.01 4.51
CA TRP A 119 16.27 37.45 3.23
C TRP A 119 17.28 36.47 2.64
N ILE A 120 18.51 36.93 2.41
CA ILE A 120 19.51 36.12 1.71
C ILE A 120 19.93 34.90 2.52
N ILE A 121 20.00 35.02 3.86
CA ILE A 121 20.28 33.89 4.75
C ILE A 121 19.17 32.84 4.63
N ALA A 122 17.89 33.25 4.64
CA ALA A 122 16.77 32.34 4.47
C ALA A 122 16.82 31.63 3.10
N ARG A 123 17.17 32.35 2.02
CA ARG A 123 17.30 31.77 0.67
C ARG A 123 18.41 30.73 0.57
N LEU A 124 19.59 31.03 1.12
CA LEU A 124 20.73 30.10 1.13
C LEU A 124 20.41 28.83 1.91
N ILE A 125 19.80 28.96 3.09
CA ILE A 125 19.33 27.81 3.89
C ILE A 125 18.30 27.00 3.12
N GLY A 126 17.33 27.65 2.47
CA GLY A 126 16.31 27.00 1.66
C GLY A 126 16.89 26.23 0.47
N GLY A 127 17.74 26.87 -0.33
CA GLY A 127 18.39 26.25 -1.49
C GLY A 127 19.27 25.06 -1.11
N PHE A 128 20.10 25.21 -0.07
CA PHE A 128 20.92 24.12 0.44
C PHE A 128 20.07 23.00 1.05
N GLY A 129 19.04 23.35 1.83
CA GLY A 129 18.14 22.39 2.46
C GLY A 129 17.40 21.53 1.44
N ILE A 130 16.91 22.13 0.35
CA ILE A 130 16.28 21.39 -0.76
C ILE A 130 17.28 20.44 -1.39
N LEU A 131 18.49 20.90 -1.72
CA LEU A 131 19.52 20.08 -2.34
C LEU A 131 19.88 18.85 -1.49
N VAL A 132 20.16 19.06 -0.20
CA VAL A 132 20.47 17.97 0.73
C VAL A 132 19.30 17.01 0.85
N SER A 133 18.06 17.52 0.93
CA SER A 133 16.87 16.66 1.05
C SER A 133 16.70 15.69 -0.13
N ILE A 134 17.09 16.11 -1.35
CA ILE A 134 17.04 15.29 -2.57
C ILE A 134 18.10 14.18 -2.50
N ALA A 135 19.30 14.49 -2.00
CA ALA A 135 20.41 13.56 -1.87
C ALA A 135 20.24 12.54 -0.72
N MET A 136 19.47 12.87 0.32
CA MET A 136 19.23 11.98 1.46
C MET A 136 18.53 10.66 1.06
N PRO A 137 18.65 9.56 1.83
CA PRO A 137 17.89 8.34 1.57
C PRO A 137 16.41 8.48 1.93
N LYS A 138 15.51 7.78 1.21
CA LYS A 138 14.05 7.77 1.50
C LYS A 138 13.76 7.18 2.89
N LYS A 139 14.28 5.98 3.19
CA LYS A 139 14.07 5.31 4.49
C LYS A 139 15.24 5.57 5.43
N SER A 140 14.96 5.92 6.68
CA SER A 140 15.97 5.95 7.74
C SER A 140 16.18 4.55 8.31
N LYS A 141 17.44 4.11 8.45
CA LYS A 141 17.79 2.93 9.27
C LYS A 141 17.99 3.30 10.75
N LEU A 142 18.09 4.59 11.07
CA LEU A 142 18.40 5.12 12.39
C LEU A 142 17.11 5.50 13.14
N ARG A 143 17.04 5.16 14.44
CA ARG A 143 15.99 5.65 15.36
C ARG A 143 16.25 7.12 15.68
N LEU A 144 15.67 8.01 14.90
CA LEU A 144 15.81 9.46 15.07
C LEU A 144 14.75 9.99 16.04
N ASN A 145 15.15 10.85 16.96
CA ASN A 145 14.21 11.62 17.77
C ASN A 145 13.65 12.79 16.92
N LYS A 146 12.41 12.64 16.44
CA LYS A 146 11.76 13.62 15.57
C LYS A 146 11.72 15.04 16.17
N ILE A 147 11.69 15.16 17.50
CA ILE A 147 11.62 16.45 18.21
C ILE A 147 12.83 17.35 17.86
N LEU A 148 13.98 16.75 17.54
CA LEU A 148 15.17 17.50 17.11
C LEU A 148 14.92 18.35 15.85
N PHE A 149 14.02 17.91 14.96
CA PHE A 149 13.63 18.65 13.75
C PHE A 149 12.73 19.86 14.03
N ILE A 150 12.33 20.09 15.29
CA ILE A 150 11.70 21.32 15.77
C ILE A 150 12.74 22.18 16.51
N ILE A 151 13.45 21.57 17.46
CA ILE A 151 14.35 22.30 18.37
C ILE A 151 15.51 22.93 17.60
N ILE A 152 16.14 22.19 16.69
CA ILE A 152 17.33 22.67 15.95
C ILE A 152 17.00 23.91 15.11
N PRO A 153 15.93 23.92 14.26
CA PRO A 153 15.51 25.14 13.57
C PRO A 153 15.27 26.34 14.48
N ILE A 154 14.61 26.17 15.62
CA ILE A 154 14.32 27.27 16.54
C ILE A 154 15.60 27.84 17.14
N LEU A 155 16.53 26.98 17.57
CA LEU A 155 17.81 27.43 18.11
C LEU A 155 18.63 28.18 17.07
N ILE A 156 18.72 27.63 15.84
CA ILE A 156 19.44 28.28 14.74
C ILE A 156 18.79 29.62 14.38
N SER A 157 17.46 29.70 14.32
CA SER A 157 16.77 30.95 13.99
C SER A 157 17.00 32.04 15.04
N LEU A 158 17.02 31.69 16.32
CA LEU A 158 17.32 32.62 17.42
C LEU A 158 18.76 33.14 17.38
N VAL A 159 19.71 32.29 17.02
CA VAL A 159 21.11 32.69 16.81
C VAL A 159 21.22 33.67 15.65
N ILE A 160 20.57 33.37 14.51
CA ILE A 160 20.55 34.26 13.34
C ILE A 160 19.88 35.59 13.69
N LEU A 161 18.75 35.58 14.42
CA LEU A 161 18.07 36.79 14.89
C LEU A 161 19.01 37.67 15.73
N ASN A 162 19.74 37.09 16.67
CA ASN A 162 20.66 37.83 17.52
C ASN A 162 21.83 38.42 16.73
N ILE A 163 22.47 37.62 15.86
CA ILE A 163 23.63 38.07 15.07
C ILE A 163 23.23 39.20 14.13
N VAL A 164 22.16 39.04 13.36
CA VAL A 164 21.75 40.02 12.34
C VAL A 164 21.21 41.31 12.99
N THR A 165 20.54 41.22 14.14
CA THR A 165 19.96 42.39 14.82
C THR A 165 20.99 43.18 15.62
N TYR A 166 21.84 42.52 16.40
CA TYR A 166 22.73 43.19 17.36
C TYR A 166 24.19 43.25 16.92
N TYR A 167 24.61 42.40 15.98
CA TYR A 167 25.99 42.31 15.49
C TYR A 167 26.07 42.49 13.96
N PRO A 168 25.45 43.53 13.36
CA PRO A 168 25.37 43.68 11.91
C PRO A 168 26.74 43.86 11.23
N TRP A 169 27.77 44.32 11.95
CA TRP A 169 29.12 44.48 11.40
C TRP A 169 29.84 43.17 11.09
N LEU A 170 29.36 42.03 11.61
CA LEU A 170 29.91 40.71 11.29
C LEU A 170 29.56 40.27 9.87
N ILE A 171 28.52 40.86 9.28
CA ILE A 171 28.00 40.49 7.97
C ILE A 171 28.21 41.68 7.02
N PRO A 172 28.79 41.47 5.82
CA PRO A 172 28.88 42.54 4.83
C PRO A 172 27.49 43.14 4.53
N PRO A 173 27.39 44.46 4.31
CA PRO A 173 26.11 45.07 3.99
C PRO A 173 25.55 44.47 2.69
N MET A 174 24.26 44.19 2.69
CA MET A 174 23.49 43.66 1.55
C MET A 174 22.77 44.76 0.79
N TYR A 175 22.50 45.90 1.43
CA TYR A 175 21.86 47.07 0.83
C TYR A 175 22.41 48.37 1.40
N ILE A 176 22.63 49.35 0.52
CA ILE A 176 23.06 50.71 0.89
C ILE A 176 22.08 51.69 0.24
N GLU A 177 21.41 52.54 1.02
CA GLU A 177 20.26 53.36 0.59
C GLU A 177 20.47 54.21 -0.69
N VAL A 178 21.71 54.67 -0.94
CA VAL A 178 22.02 55.49 -2.12
C VAL A 178 22.52 54.66 -3.31
N GLN A 179 23.17 53.51 -3.03
CA GLN A 179 23.80 52.68 -4.06
C GLN A 179 22.93 51.48 -4.48
N GLY A 180 21.91 51.15 -3.69
CA GLY A 180 21.07 49.97 -3.89
C GLY A 180 21.74 48.69 -3.38
N LEU A 181 21.62 47.62 -4.16
CA LEU A 181 22.17 46.31 -3.86
C LEU A 181 23.69 46.31 -3.86
N THR A 182 24.31 45.67 -2.86
CA THR A 182 25.77 45.49 -2.86
C THR A 182 26.19 44.34 -3.77
N THR A 183 27.46 44.35 -4.20
CA THR A 183 28.06 43.27 -4.99
C THR A 183 28.00 41.93 -4.26
N THR A 184 28.23 41.94 -2.94
CA THR A 184 28.12 40.75 -2.08
C THR A 184 26.72 40.15 -2.16
N LYS A 185 25.67 40.98 -2.07
CA LYS A 185 24.28 40.52 -2.17
C LYS A 185 24.03 39.84 -3.52
N ILE A 186 24.43 40.48 -4.61
CA ILE A 186 24.22 39.94 -5.97
C ILE A 186 24.94 38.59 -6.14
N ILE A 187 26.18 38.45 -5.65
CA ILE A 187 26.92 37.19 -5.70
C ILE A 187 26.18 36.09 -4.93
N LEU A 188 25.67 36.38 -3.73
CA LEU A 188 24.92 35.40 -2.95
C LEU A 188 23.62 34.97 -3.63
N GLU A 189 22.91 35.87 -4.31
CA GLU A 189 21.71 35.51 -5.09
C GLU A 189 22.06 34.60 -6.28
N ILE A 190 23.19 34.86 -6.95
CA ILE A 190 23.70 34.00 -8.02
C ILE A 190 24.02 32.60 -7.46
N VAL A 191 24.57 32.51 -6.25
CA VAL A 191 24.79 31.22 -5.57
C VAL A 191 23.47 30.48 -5.35
N VAL A 192 22.41 31.17 -4.92
CA VAL A 192 21.07 30.56 -4.76
C VAL A 192 20.52 30.07 -6.09
N ILE A 193 20.66 30.87 -7.16
CA ILE A 193 20.28 30.47 -8.53
C ILE A 193 21.01 29.19 -8.94
N CYS A 194 22.33 29.12 -8.73
CA CYS A 194 23.11 27.93 -9.02
C CYS A 194 22.63 26.71 -8.21
N LEU A 195 22.27 26.88 -6.93
CA LEU A 195 21.72 25.80 -6.11
C LEU A 195 20.39 25.28 -6.67
N TYR A 196 19.48 26.15 -7.09
CA TYR A 196 18.21 25.73 -7.71
C TYR A 196 18.43 25.02 -9.06
N LEU A 197 19.31 25.53 -9.92
CA LEU A 197 19.66 24.87 -11.18
C LEU A 197 20.27 23.48 -10.95
N PHE A 198 21.13 23.35 -9.95
CA PHE A 198 21.71 22.06 -9.57
C PHE A 198 20.64 21.11 -9.01
N CYS A 199 19.70 21.59 -8.20
CA CYS A 199 18.56 20.80 -7.74
C CYS A 199 17.72 20.28 -8.92
N ILE A 200 17.41 21.15 -9.90
CA ILE A 200 16.66 20.77 -11.11
C ILE A 200 17.40 19.66 -11.87
N PHE A 201 18.72 19.78 -12.04
CA PHE A 201 19.54 18.77 -12.69
C PHE A 201 19.43 17.39 -11.99
N PHE A 202 19.58 17.35 -10.66
CA PHE A 202 19.43 16.12 -9.89
C PHE A 202 18.02 15.52 -9.98
N ILE A 203 16.99 16.35 -9.90
CA ILE A 203 15.60 15.92 -10.00
C ILE A 203 15.30 15.31 -11.38
N LEU A 204 15.82 15.92 -12.46
CA LEU A 204 15.66 15.37 -13.81
C LEU A 204 16.35 14.02 -13.97
N ASN A 205 17.51 13.83 -13.35
CA ASN A 205 18.18 12.53 -13.34
C ASN A 205 17.37 11.48 -12.55
N LEU A 206 16.78 11.85 -11.41
CA LEU A 206 15.88 10.98 -10.66
C LEU A 206 14.61 10.64 -11.44
N TYR A 207 14.05 11.59 -12.17
CA TYR A 207 12.86 11.38 -13.00
C TYR A 207 13.09 10.32 -14.08
N ARG A 208 14.30 10.26 -14.67
CA ARG A 208 14.65 9.23 -15.66
C ARG A 208 14.51 7.81 -15.12
N ASN A 209 14.66 7.63 -13.80
CA ASN A 209 14.57 6.33 -13.15
C ASN A 209 13.17 6.06 -12.56
N GLU A 210 12.56 7.06 -11.90
CA GLU A 210 11.29 6.87 -11.18
C GLU A 210 10.04 7.13 -12.04
N ASN A 211 10.18 7.85 -13.18
CA ASN A 211 9.10 8.28 -14.07
C ASN A 211 7.90 8.96 -13.36
N ASP A 212 8.21 9.68 -12.27
CA ASP A 212 7.22 10.31 -11.40
C ASP A 212 6.95 11.76 -11.85
N ASN A 213 5.77 12.03 -12.42
CA ASN A 213 5.39 13.36 -12.92
C ASN A 213 5.47 14.48 -11.86
N PHE A 214 5.41 14.15 -10.58
CA PHE A 214 5.54 15.13 -9.50
C PHE A 214 6.97 15.70 -9.40
N LEU A 215 7.99 14.95 -9.80
CA LEU A 215 9.36 15.44 -9.88
C LEU A 215 9.49 16.55 -10.91
N ILE A 216 8.79 16.44 -12.05
CA ILE A 216 8.78 17.48 -13.08
C ILE A 216 8.06 18.74 -12.60
N THR A 217 6.93 18.57 -11.89
CA THR A 217 6.23 19.71 -11.28
C THR A 217 7.12 20.43 -10.26
N LEU A 218 7.93 19.69 -9.50
CA LEU A 218 8.91 20.27 -8.57
C LEU A 218 10.02 21.03 -9.32
N SER A 219 10.53 20.48 -10.43
CA SER A 219 11.50 21.19 -11.29
C SER A 219 10.92 22.49 -11.85
N CYS A 220 9.65 22.50 -12.26
CA CYS A 220 8.97 23.73 -12.70
C CYS A 220 8.89 24.77 -11.57
N ALA A 221 8.61 24.35 -10.34
CA ALA A 221 8.58 25.25 -9.19
C ALA A 221 9.96 25.89 -8.94
N LEU A 222 11.03 25.08 -8.94
CA LEU A 222 12.39 25.57 -8.76
C LEU A 222 12.83 26.50 -9.91
N LEU A 223 12.37 26.25 -11.13
CA LEU A 223 12.64 27.13 -12.26
C LEU A 223 11.99 28.51 -12.04
N ILE A 224 10.74 28.56 -11.56
CA ILE A 224 10.11 29.83 -11.14
C ILE A 224 10.92 30.50 -10.02
N GLY A 225 11.47 29.70 -9.10
CA GLY A 225 12.43 30.15 -8.09
C GLY A 225 13.66 30.84 -8.68
N VAL A 226 14.27 30.27 -9.72
CA VAL A 226 15.40 30.90 -10.43
C VAL A 226 15.02 32.29 -10.96
N PHE A 227 13.85 32.43 -11.57
CA PHE A 227 13.38 33.73 -12.08
C PHE A 227 13.01 34.71 -10.95
N SER A 228 12.55 34.21 -9.81
CA SER A 228 12.36 35.00 -8.60
C SER A 228 13.69 35.60 -8.12
N GLU A 229 14.74 34.79 -7.98
CA GLU A 229 16.07 35.28 -7.56
C GLU A 229 16.71 36.19 -8.61
N LEU A 230 16.54 35.90 -9.91
CA LEU A 230 16.95 36.82 -10.97
C LEU A 230 16.29 38.20 -10.84
N SER A 231 14.99 38.24 -10.50
CA SER A 231 14.30 39.51 -10.22
C SER A 231 14.95 40.25 -9.05
N PHE A 232 15.34 39.51 -8.01
CA PHE A 232 16.02 40.09 -6.85
C PHE A 232 17.43 40.60 -7.15
N THR A 233 18.09 40.15 -8.22
CA THR A 233 19.37 40.74 -8.67
C THR A 233 19.22 42.07 -9.41
N LEU A 234 18.02 42.38 -9.91
CA LEU A 234 17.78 43.50 -10.84
C LEU A 234 17.10 44.71 -10.20
N TYR A 235 16.66 44.63 -8.95
CA TYR A 235 16.01 45.79 -8.31
C TYR A 235 17.03 46.80 -7.81
N ALA A 236 16.75 48.09 -8.06
CA ALA A 236 17.50 49.20 -7.49
C ALA A 236 16.90 49.69 -6.16
N ASP A 237 15.57 49.73 -6.11
CA ASP A 237 14.80 50.16 -4.94
C ASP A 237 13.99 49.00 -4.36
N VAL A 238 13.86 48.99 -3.04
CA VAL A 238 13.16 47.99 -2.24
C VAL A 238 11.65 48.03 -2.51
N TYR A 239 11.12 49.20 -2.93
CA TYR A 239 9.74 49.36 -3.39
C TYR A 239 9.58 49.19 -4.92
N GLY A 240 10.60 48.68 -5.61
CA GLY A 240 10.63 48.56 -7.07
C GLY A 240 9.82 47.38 -7.63
N ILE A 241 9.41 47.49 -8.89
CA ILE A 241 8.62 46.46 -9.60
C ILE A 241 9.34 45.11 -9.68
N TYR A 242 10.67 45.09 -9.80
CA TYR A 242 11.46 43.85 -9.80
C TYR A 242 11.40 43.13 -8.45
N ASN A 243 11.46 43.89 -7.34
CA ASN A 243 11.30 43.32 -6.00
C ASN A 243 9.89 42.73 -5.85
N PHE A 244 8.86 43.47 -6.27
CA PHE A 244 7.46 43.01 -6.27
C PHE A 244 7.25 41.71 -7.05
N ILE A 245 7.71 41.64 -8.30
CA ILE A 245 7.58 40.46 -9.15
C ILE A 245 8.38 39.28 -8.59
N GLY A 246 9.56 39.54 -8.01
CA GLY A 246 10.35 38.54 -7.29
C GLY A 246 9.54 37.88 -6.17
N HIS A 247 8.88 38.68 -5.32
CA HIS A 247 8.02 38.17 -4.24
C HIS A 247 6.82 37.37 -4.78
N PHE A 248 6.21 37.83 -5.88
CA PHE A 248 5.11 37.13 -6.54
C PHE A 248 5.53 35.75 -7.08
N PHE A 249 6.66 35.68 -7.80
CA PHE A 249 7.20 34.40 -8.29
C PHE A 249 7.58 33.46 -7.15
N LYS A 250 8.16 33.99 -6.06
CA LYS A 250 8.43 33.20 -4.86
C LYS A 250 7.14 32.57 -4.32
N PHE A 251 6.09 33.37 -4.16
CA PHE A 251 4.80 32.87 -3.68
C PHE A 251 4.28 31.71 -4.54
N ILE A 252 4.33 31.86 -5.88
CA ILE A 252 3.92 30.80 -6.82
C ILE A 252 4.78 29.54 -6.62
N MET A 253 6.10 29.68 -6.55
CA MET A 253 7.01 28.55 -6.31
C MET A 253 6.60 27.79 -5.04
N TYR A 254 6.38 28.51 -3.94
CA TYR A 254 6.05 27.90 -2.64
C TYR A 254 4.71 27.18 -2.69
N PHE A 255 3.72 27.78 -3.33
CA PHE A 255 2.41 27.18 -3.52
C PHE A 255 2.49 25.87 -4.31
N ILE A 256 3.28 25.82 -5.40
CA ILE A 256 3.48 24.59 -6.18
C ILE A 256 4.20 23.53 -5.35
N ILE A 257 5.27 23.89 -4.62
CA ILE A 257 5.99 22.95 -3.74
C ILE A 257 5.04 22.38 -2.69
N PHE A 258 4.24 23.22 -2.02
CA PHE A 258 3.24 22.77 -1.06
C PHE A 258 2.23 21.82 -1.68
N ARG A 259 1.68 22.15 -2.85
CA ARG A 259 0.74 21.29 -3.56
C ARG A 259 1.34 19.91 -3.85
N VAL A 260 2.60 19.85 -4.31
CA VAL A 260 3.30 18.58 -4.55
C VAL A 260 3.44 17.77 -3.26
N ILE A 261 3.93 18.40 -2.19
CA ILE A 261 4.15 17.71 -0.90
C ILE A 261 2.82 17.26 -0.28
N PHE A 262 1.79 18.11 -0.31
CA PHE A 262 0.46 17.80 0.20
C PHE A 262 -0.17 16.62 -0.54
N ILE A 263 -0.14 16.62 -1.87
CA ILE A 263 -0.68 15.51 -2.66
C ILE A 263 0.09 14.22 -2.34
N LYS A 264 1.43 14.27 -2.29
CA LYS A 264 2.25 13.09 -2.02
C LYS A 264 2.05 12.55 -0.60
N ASN A 265 1.94 13.41 0.42
CA ASN A 265 1.91 12.99 1.82
C ASN A 265 0.52 12.81 2.41
N VAL A 266 -0.53 13.40 1.81
CA VAL A 266 -1.89 13.34 2.33
C VAL A 266 -2.84 12.65 1.35
N GLN A 267 -2.95 13.17 0.12
CA GLN A 267 -3.97 12.67 -0.82
C GLN A 267 -3.65 11.29 -1.39
N GLN A 268 -2.39 11.05 -1.80
CA GLN A 268 -2.01 9.77 -2.40
C GLN A 268 -2.17 8.60 -1.41
N PRO A 269 -1.67 8.66 -0.17
CA PRO A 269 -1.86 7.57 0.80
C PRO A 269 -3.34 7.29 1.08
N TYR A 270 -4.20 8.32 1.12
CA TYR A 270 -5.63 8.15 1.31
C TYR A 270 -6.31 7.42 0.13
N ARG A 271 -5.89 7.73 -1.10
CA ARG A 271 -6.36 7.04 -2.31
C ARG A 271 -5.90 5.58 -2.34
N ASP A 272 -4.64 5.33 -2.03
CA ASP A 272 -4.07 3.98 -1.98
C ASP A 272 -4.79 3.14 -0.91
N LEU A 273 -5.07 3.72 0.26
CA LEU A 273 -5.82 3.07 1.34
C LEU A 273 -7.27 2.75 0.92
N SER A 274 -7.95 3.71 0.29
CA SER A 274 -9.33 3.53 -0.17
C SER A 274 -9.43 2.45 -1.25
N ALA A 275 -8.44 2.37 -2.16
CA ALA A 275 -8.35 1.30 -3.16
C ALA A 275 -8.12 -0.07 -2.50
N ALA A 276 -7.21 -0.17 -1.54
CA ALA A 276 -6.96 -1.41 -0.80
C ALA A 276 -8.20 -1.89 -0.02
N HIS A 277 -8.96 -0.97 0.60
CA HIS A 277 -10.23 -1.33 1.25
C HIS A 277 -11.27 -1.86 0.27
N ALA A 278 -11.39 -1.25 -0.91
CA ALA A 278 -12.31 -1.73 -1.94
C ALA A 278 -11.91 -3.13 -2.45
N GLU A 279 -10.62 -3.38 -2.59
CA GLU A 279 -10.07 -4.69 -2.98
C GLU A 279 -10.37 -5.77 -1.93
N ILE A 280 -10.10 -5.50 -0.64
CA ILE A 280 -10.42 -6.41 0.47
C ILE A 280 -11.92 -6.74 0.49
N LYS A 281 -12.79 -5.73 0.31
CA LYS A 281 -14.24 -5.93 0.26
C LYS A 281 -14.65 -6.85 -0.89
N ASN A 282 -14.03 -6.70 -2.07
CA ASN A 282 -14.29 -7.57 -3.21
C ASN A 282 -13.83 -9.00 -2.94
N TYR A 283 -12.66 -9.19 -2.31
CA TYR A 283 -12.19 -10.50 -1.89
C TYR A 283 -13.12 -11.17 -0.89
N ALA A 284 -13.59 -10.44 0.13
CA ALA A 284 -14.54 -10.97 1.12
C ALA A 284 -15.84 -11.45 0.45
N ASN A 285 -16.44 -10.61 -0.41
CA ASN A 285 -17.66 -10.98 -1.13
C ASN A 285 -17.47 -12.21 -2.04
N ASN A 286 -16.30 -12.34 -2.68
CA ASN A 286 -16.02 -13.47 -3.54
C ASN A 286 -15.78 -14.75 -2.72
N LEU A 287 -15.09 -14.64 -1.59
CA LEU A 287 -14.88 -15.75 -0.66
C LEU A 287 -16.22 -16.28 -0.13
N ASP A 288 -17.13 -15.42 0.31
CA ASP A 288 -18.46 -15.84 0.79
C ASP A 288 -19.21 -16.63 -0.29
N LYS A 289 -19.13 -16.20 -1.55
CA LYS A 289 -19.75 -16.89 -2.67
C LYS A 289 -19.11 -18.26 -2.92
N ILE A 290 -17.79 -18.36 -2.90
CA ILE A 290 -17.07 -19.62 -3.08
C ILE A 290 -17.37 -20.58 -1.93
N VAL A 291 -17.37 -20.10 -0.69
CA VAL A 291 -17.68 -20.91 0.50
C VAL A 291 -19.11 -21.44 0.42
N ALA A 292 -20.09 -20.60 0.05
CA ALA A 292 -21.46 -21.04 -0.14
C ALA A 292 -21.58 -22.15 -1.21
N GLN A 293 -20.94 -21.95 -2.38
CA GLN A 293 -20.93 -22.94 -3.46
C GLN A 293 -20.28 -24.27 -3.04
N ARG A 294 -19.13 -24.22 -2.37
CA ARG A 294 -18.45 -25.44 -1.89
C ARG A 294 -19.24 -26.15 -0.81
N THR A 295 -19.91 -25.41 0.07
CA THR A 295 -20.77 -25.99 1.12
C THR A 295 -21.96 -26.71 0.49
N GLU A 296 -22.58 -26.13 -0.53
CA GLU A 296 -23.66 -26.76 -1.28
C GLU A 296 -23.18 -28.03 -2.01
N GLU A 297 -22.04 -27.98 -2.69
CA GLU A 297 -21.43 -29.12 -3.39
C GLU A 297 -21.10 -30.27 -2.43
N ILE A 298 -20.49 -29.97 -1.28
CA ILE A 298 -20.19 -30.96 -0.23
C ILE A 298 -21.47 -31.59 0.31
N ASN A 299 -22.50 -30.80 0.58
CA ASN A 299 -23.77 -31.31 1.08
C ASN A 299 -24.47 -32.24 0.07
N LEU A 300 -24.42 -31.89 -1.23
CA LEU A 300 -24.97 -32.73 -2.29
C LEU A 300 -24.24 -34.07 -2.39
N ILE A 301 -22.89 -34.04 -2.38
CA ILE A 301 -22.07 -35.27 -2.41
C ILE A 301 -22.32 -36.11 -1.16
N HIS A 302 -22.40 -35.48 0.02
CA HIS A 302 -22.66 -36.16 1.28
C HIS A 302 -24.03 -36.85 1.28
N GLN A 303 -25.09 -36.18 0.81
CA GLN A 303 -26.41 -36.81 0.68
C GLN A 303 -26.38 -38.01 -0.28
N LYS A 304 -25.73 -37.86 -1.43
CA LYS A 304 -25.59 -38.97 -2.38
C LYS A 304 -24.85 -40.18 -1.80
N LEU A 305 -23.78 -39.94 -1.01
CA LEU A 305 -23.07 -41.01 -0.30
C LEU A 305 -23.97 -41.69 0.73
N LEU A 306 -24.82 -40.95 1.45
CA LEU A 306 -25.78 -41.51 2.39
C LEU A 306 -26.82 -42.37 1.68
N ASP A 307 -27.34 -41.92 0.53
CA ASP A 307 -28.26 -42.68 -0.31
C ASP A 307 -27.60 -43.99 -0.79
N ASP A 308 -26.38 -43.93 -1.32
CA ASP A 308 -25.62 -45.11 -1.78
C ASP A 308 -25.40 -46.12 -0.65
N LEU A 309 -25.17 -45.65 0.59
CA LEU A 309 -25.08 -46.51 1.78
C LEU A 309 -26.42 -47.15 2.17
N GLU A 310 -27.54 -46.44 2.00
CA GLU A 310 -28.88 -46.99 2.20
C GLU A 310 -29.18 -48.09 1.17
N TYR A 311 -28.86 -47.87 -0.11
CA TYR A 311 -29.00 -48.91 -1.13
C TYR A 311 -28.14 -50.15 -0.82
N ALA A 312 -26.89 -49.95 -0.40
CA ALA A 312 -26.01 -51.07 -0.02
C ALA A 312 -26.58 -51.86 1.18
N ARG A 313 -27.15 -51.17 2.17
CA ARG A 313 -27.86 -51.78 3.29
C ARG A 313 -29.04 -52.64 2.82
N ASP A 314 -29.88 -52.09 1.95
CA ASP A 314 -31.06 -52.81 1.45
C ASP A 314 -30.67 -54.08 0.69
N ILE A 315 -29.56 -54.03 -0.07
CA ILE A 315 -28.99 -55.21 -0.71
C ILE A 315 -28.58 -56.25 0.34
N GLN A 316 -27.84 -55.87 1.39
CA GLN A 316 -27.44 -56.81 2.45
C GLN A 316 -28.65 -57.42 3.15
N LEU A 317 -29.64 -56.61 3.52
CA LEU A 317 -30.86 -57.09 4.18
C LEU A 317 -31.68 -58.02 3.27
N SER A 318 -31.66 -57.80 1.95
CA SER A 318 -32.35 -58.68 0.99
C SER A 318 -31.76 -60.09 0.92
N MET A 319 -30.49 -60.26 1.33
CA MET A 319 -29.78 -61.53 1.35
C MET A 319 -30.04 -62.35 2.63
N LEU A 320 -30.55 -61.71 3.67
CA LEU A 320 -30.92 -62.39 4.91
C LEU A 320 -32.19 -63.23 4.72
N PRO A 321 -32.36 -64.34 5.47
CA PRO A 321 -33.52 -65.20 5.34
C PRO A 321 -34.80 -64.45 5.75
N LYS A 322 -35.72 -64.27 4.80
CA LYS A 322 -37.02 -63.59 5.02
C LYS A 322 -38.01 -64.42 5.82
N THR A 323 -37.92 -65.74 5.70
CA THR A 323 -38.75 -66.71 6.42
C THR A 323 -37.85 -67.79 6.98
N MET A 324 -38.07 -68.14 8.24
CA MET A 324 -37.34 -69.22 8.88
C MET A 324 -37.84 -70.57 8.33
N PRO A 325 -36.94 -71.55 8.10
CA PRO A 325 -37.37 -72.87 7.63
C PRO A 325 -38.20 -73.58 8.71
N ASP A 326 -39.33 -74.14 8.29
CA ASP A 326 -40.18 -74.96 9.16
C ASP A 326 -39.62 -76.39 9.26
N MET A 327 -39.34 -76.83 10.48
CA MET A 327 -38.81 -78.17 10.76
C MET A 327 -39.47 -78.75 12.02
N PRO A 328 -40.04 -79.98 11.95
CA PRO A 328 -40.70 -80.59 13.09
C PRO A 328 -39.80 -80.64 14.33
N GLY A 329 -40.23 -79.99 15.41
CA GLY A 329 -39.56 -80.02 16.70
C GLY A 329 -38.47 -78.95 16.92
N THR A 330 -38.23 -78.03 15.97
CA THR A 330 -37.25 -76.94 16.14
C THR A 330 -37.84 -75.60 15.66
N VAL A 331 -37.69 -74.55 16.47
CA VAL A 331 -38.09 -73.18 16.11
C VAL A 331 -36.85 -72.33 15.93
N PHE A 332 -36.76 -71.59 14.82
CA PHE A 332 -35.69 -70.65 14.55
C PHE A 332 -36.21 -69.22 14.65
N GLU A 333 -35.45 -68.37 15.34
CA GLU A 333 -35.68 -66.93 15.40
C GLU A 333 -34.33 -66.23 15.26
N ALA A 334 -34.27 -65.16 14.49
CA ALA A 334 -33.07 -64.36 14.33
C ALA A 334 -33.43 -62.88 14.21
N ARG A 335 -32.52 -62.03 14.69
CA ARG A 335 -32.67 -60.58 14.63
C ARG A 335 -31.33 -59.96 14.27
N TYR A 336 -31.35 -59.04 13.31
CA TYR A 336 -30.14 -58.44 12.75
C TYR A 336 -30.12 -56.93 13.02
N PHE A 337 -29.09 -56.47 13.72
CA PHE A 337 -28.90 -55.07 14.08
C PHE A 337 -27.47 -54.63 13.73
N PRO A 338 -27.26 -54.00 12.57
CA PRO A 338 -25.95 -53.46 12.22
C PRO A 338 -25.64 -52.24 13.10
N ALA A 339 -24.37 -52.06 13.46
CA ALA A 339 -23.90 -50.91 14.24
C ALA A 339 -23.86 -49.61 13.41
N GLU A 340 -23.69 -49.72 12.10
CA GLU A 340 -23.76 -48.63 11.11
C GLU A 340 -24.88 -48.92 10.09
N ARG A 341 -24.87 -48.23 8.93
CA ARG A 341 -25.83 -48.51 7.84
C ARG A 341 -25.58 -49.88 7.20
N VAL A 342 -24.33 -50.32 7.10
CA VAL A 342 -23.93 -51.64 6.56
C VAL A 342 -23.07 -52.39 7.58
N SER A 343 -22.97 -53.71 7.48
CA SER A 343 -22.23 -54.53 8.46
C SER A 343 -21.42 -55.67 7.84
N GLY A 344 -20.33 -56.03 8.53
CA GLY A 344 -19.48 -57.21 8.27
C GLY A 344 -20.07 -58.51 8.80
N ASP A 345 -21.15 -58.45 9.57
CA ASP A 345 -21.86 -59.61 10.07
C ASP A 345 -22.89 -60.12 9.06
N PHE A 346 -23.02 -61.43 8.92
CA PHE A 346 -24.07 -62.04 8.10
C PHE A 346 -24.45 -63.42 8.62
N TYR A 347 -25.67 -63.84 8.34
CA TYR A 347 -26.14 -65.18 8.70
C TYR A 347 -27.16 -65.67 7.69
N ASN A 348 -27.34 -66.99 7.64
CA ASN A 348 -28.40 -67.59 6.86
C ASN A 348 -28.86 -68.91 7.46
N ILE A 349 -30.14 -69.22 7.29
CA ILE A 349 -30.80 -70.43 7.77
C ILE A 349 -31.71 -70.92 6.65
N PHE A 350 -31.43 -72.09 6.08
CA PHE A 350 -32.17 -72.60 4.92
C PHE A 350 -32.25 -74.13 4.93
N LYS A 351 -33.31 -74.66 4.32
CA LYS A 351 -33.57 -76.10 4.25
C LYS A 351 -32.69 -76.74 3.17
N LEU A 352 -31.94 -77.80 3.51
CA LEU A 352 -31.13 -78.58 2.55
C LEU A 352 -31.92 -79.73 1.96
N ASN A 353 -32.74 -80.40 2.78
CA ASN A 353 -33.72 -81.41 2.39
C ASN A 353 -34.79 -81.56 3.51
N GLU A 354 -35.67 -82.56 3.44
CA GLU A 354 -36.73 -82.81 4.44
C GLU A 354 -36.24 -83.10 5.86
N THR A 355 -34.95 -83.41 6.06
CA THR A 355 -34.39 -83.84 7.35
C THR A 355 -33.16 -83.03 7.81
N LYS A 356 -32.65 -82.11 6.97
CA LYS A 356 -31.41 -81.36 7.21
C LYS A 356 -31.59 -79.87 6.89
N ILE A 357 -31.02 -79.03 7.76
CA ILE A 357 -30.96 -77.57 7.63
C ILE A 357 -29.50 -77.14 7.58
N GLY A 358 -29.21 -76.13 6.76
CA GLY A 358 -27.94 -75.40 6.74
C GLY A 358 -28.07 -74.13 7.57
N ILE A 359 -27.11 -73.91 8.47
CA ILE A 359 -27.02 -72.72 9.30
C ILE A 359 -25.58 -72.22 9.24
N TYR A 360 -25.40 -70.92 9.04
CA TYR A 360 -24.12 -70.28 9.25
C TYR A 360 -24.31 -68.87 9.79
N ILE A 361 -23.29 -68.43 10.52
CA ILE A 361 -23.10 -67.06 10.99
C ILE A 361 -21.64 -66.74 10.70
N GLY A 362 -21.37 -65.59 10.10
CA GLY A 362 -20.04 -65.11 9.80
C GLY A 362 -19.89 -63.64 10.17
N ASP A 363 -18.68 -63.29 10.59
CA ASP A 363 -18.23 -61.92 10.85
C ASP A 363 -16.97 -61.72 10.02
N VAL A 364 -16.98 -60.68 9.17
CA VAL A 364 -15.84 -60.27 8.37
C VAL A 364 -15.08 -59.19 9.13
N SER A 365 -13.80 -59.45 9.38
CA SER A 365 -12.88 -58.48 9.99
C SER A 365 -12.94 -57.11 9.31
N GLY A 366 -13.15 -56.07 10.10
CA GLY A 366 -13.29 -54.68 9.65
C GLY A 366 -14.71 -54.15 9.84
N HIS A 367 -14.99 -52.95 9.34
CA HIS A 367 -16.33 -52.36 9.35
C HIS A 367 -16.58 -51.50 8.10
N GLY A 368 -17.80 -51.00 7.95
CA GLY A 368 -18.20 -50.16 6.82
C GLY A 368 -18.35 -50.92 5.49
N VAL A 369 -18.28 -50.18 4.38
CA VAL A 369 -18.58 -50.69 3.02
C VAL A 369 -17.69 -51.86 2.59
N PRO A 370 -16.36 -51.87 2.80
CA PRO A 370 -15.51 -52.98 2.37
C PRO A 370 -15.89 -54.32 3.02
N ALA A 371 -16.09 -54.33 4.35
CA ALA A 371 -16.52 -55.52 5.08
C ALA A 371 -17.91 -55.98 4.59
N ALA A 372 -18.83 -55.03 4.39
CA ALA A 372 -20.16 -55.29 3.88
C ALA A 372 -20.20 -55.91 2.47
N MET A 373 -19.27 -55.53 1.58
CA MET A 373 -19.17 -56.14 0.24
C MET A 373 -18.60 -57.56 0.30
N LEU A 374 -17.73 -57.85 1.26
CA LEU A 374 -17.21 -59.20 1.47
C LEU A 374 -18.28 -60.15 2.02
N THR A 375 -19.18 -59.69 2.89
CA THR A 375 -20.30 -60.53 3.33
C THR A 375 -21.19 -60.95 2.18
N VAL A 376 -21.47 -60.04 1.25
CA VAL A 376 -22.22 -60.33 0.01
C VAL A 376 -21.51 -61.41 -0.82
N PHE A 377 -20.19 -61.29 -0.99
CA PHE A 377 -19.40 -62.30 -1.71
C PHE A 377 -19.45 -63.66 -1.01
N LEU A 378 -19.18 -63.71 0.30
CA LEU A 378 -19.18 -64.95 1.08
C LEU A 378 -20.55 -65.62 1.06
N ASN A 379 -21.63 -64.86 1.23
CA ASN A 379 -23.00 -65.34 1.17
C ASN A 379 -23.33 -66.00 -0.19
N GLN A 380 -22.77 -65.52 -1.30
CA GLN A 380 -22.92 -66.13 -2.63
C GLN A 380 -22.00 -67.34 -2.89
N SER A 381 -20.83 -67.38 -2.26
CA SER A 381 -19.89 -68.49 -2.38
C SER A 381 -20.29 -69.72 -1.55
N ILE A 382 -21.08 -69.55 -0.48
CA ILE A 382 -21.57 -70.66 0.33
C ILE A 382 -22.58 -71.50 -0.48
N LYS A 383 -22.10 -72.61 -1.04
CA LYS A 383 -22.89 -73.58 -1.81
C LYS A 383 -22.78 -74.97 -1.18
N PRO A 384 -23.70 -75.36 -0.28
CA PRO A 384 -23.64 -76.64 0.43
C PRO A 384 -24.21 -77.83 -0.37
N ILE A 385 -24.74 -77.59 -1.56
CA ILE A 385 -25.28 -78.62 -2.45
C ILE A 385 -24.48 -78.58 -3.74
N LYS A 386 -23.95 -79.73 -4.14
CA LYS A 386 -23.30 -79.93 -5.44
C LYS A 386 -24.14 -80.87 -6.27
N GLU A 387 -24.33 -80.54 -7.53
CA GLU A 387 -25.01 -81.40 -8.50
C GLU A 387 -23.94 -82.18 -9.26
N ASN A 388 -24.00 -83.51 -9.19
CA ASN A 388 -23.05 -84.38 -9.89
C ASN A 388 -23.49 -84.55 -11.36
N ASP A 389 -22.62 -85.08 -12.23
CA ASP A 389 -22.85 -85.21 -13.69
C ASP A 389 -24.11 -86.01 -14.10
N LEU A 390 -24.73 -86.70 -13.13
CA LEU A 390 -25.97 -87.47 -13.26
C LEU A 390 -27.22 -86.71 -12.74
N GLY A 391 -27.11 -85.43 -12.36
CA GLY A 391 -28.21 -84.61 -11.83
C GLY A 391 -28.59 -84.91 -10.37
N VAL A 392 -27.79 -85.70 -9.64
CA VAL A 392 -28.06 -86.02 -8.22
C VAL A 392 -27.48 -84.91 -7.34
N LYS A 393 -28.33 -84.33 -6.49
CA LYS A 393 -27.95 -83.33 -5.49
C LYS A 393 -27.29 -83.98 -4.29
N GLU A 394 -25.99 -83.77 -4.14
CA GLU A 394 -25.20 -84.22 -2.99
C GLU A 394 -25.05 -83.07 -1.99
N ILE A 395 -25.32 -83.34 -0.72
CA ILE A 395 -25.12 -82.39 0.38
C ILE A 395 -23.68 -82.53 0.87
N LEU A 396 -22.90 -81.46 0.73
CA LEU A 396 -21.50 -81.41 1.14
C LEU A 396 -21.39 -81.33 2.67
N SER A 397 -20.28 -81.84 3.24
CA SER A 397 -20.00 -81.65 4.67
C SER A 397 -19.57 -80.19 4.95
N PRO A 398 -19.83 -79.66 6.16
CA PRO A 398 -19.44 -78.29 6.51
C PRO A 398 -17.95 -77.98 6.31
N SER A 399 -17.06 -78.96 6.54
CA SER A 399 -15.62 -78.79 6.34
C SER A 399 -15.27 -78.56 4.87
N VAL A 400 -15.90 -79.30 3.95
CA VAL A 400 -15.69 -79.15 2.50
C VAL A 400 -16.24 -77.81 2.00
N VAL A 401 -17.37 -77.37 2.56
CA VAL A 401 -17.94 -76.05 2.24
C VAL A 401 -17.01 -74.92 2.67
N LEU A 402 -16.42 -75.01 3.87
CA LEU A 402 -15.44 -74.01 4.35
C LEU A 402 -14.14 -74.03 3.54
N GLU A 403 -13.65 -75.20 3.13
CA GLU A 403 -12.45 -75.34 2.29
C GLU A 403 -12.66 -74.76 0.88
N ASN A 404 -13.85 -74.93 0.31
CA ASN A 404 -14.24 -74.28 -0.95
C ASN A 404 -14.25 -72.76 -0.81
N ILE A 405 -14.83 -72.22 0.27
CA ILE A 405 -14.85 -70.77 0.53
C ILE A 405 -13.43 -70.23 0.72
N TYR A 406 -12.58 -70.93 1.47
CA TYR A 406 -11.17 -70.55 1.67
C TYR A 406 -10.42 -70.51 0.34
N THR A 407 -10.65 -71.49 -0.53
CA THR A 407 -10.02 -71.55 -1.85
C THR A 407 -10.52 -70.43 -2.75
N ASP A 408 -11.84 -70.23 -2.84
CA ASP A 408 -12.48 -69.17 -3.62
C ASP A 408 -12.04 -67.77 -3.16
N PHE A 409 -11.90 -67.57 -1.85
CA PHE A 409 -11.46 -66.32 -1.26
C PHE A 409 -9.99 -66.03 -1.62
N ASN A 410 -9.10 -67.00 -1.46
CA ASN A 410 -7.67 -66.82 -1.73
C ASN A 410 -7.29 -66.81 -3.22
N GLN A 411 -8.16 -67.30 -4.10
CA GLN A 411 -7.99 -67.15 -5.54
C GLN A 411 -8.36 -65.74 -6.04
N LYS A 412 -9.11 -64.97 -5.24
CA LYS A 412 -9.50 -63.60 -5.58
C LYS A 412 -8.53 -62.60 -4.97
N ASP A 413 -8.05 -61.69 -5.80
CA ASP A 413 -7.09 -60.66 -5.42
C ASP A 413 -7.81 -59.47 -4.76
N PHE A 414 -8.37 -59.70 -3.56
CA PHE A 414 -8.96 -58.64 -2.76
C PHE A 414 -7.82 -57.83 -2.12
N ASN A 415 -7.75 -56.52 -2.42
CA ASN A 415 -6.78 -55.64 -1.78
C ASN A 415 -7.22 -55.33 -0.32
N ILE A 416 -6.86 -56.22 0.61
CA ILE A 416 -7.32 -56.25 2.01
C ILE A 416 -6.64 -55.19 2.91
N GLN A 417 -5.78 -54.32 2.36
CA GLN A 417 -5.06 -53.30 3.14
C GLN A 417 -5.95 -52.27 3.85
N THR A 418 -7.25 -52.21 3.55
CA THR A 418 -8.24 -51.30 4.15
C THR A 418 -9.12 -51.92 5.25
N LEU A 419 -8.88 -53.18 5.67
CA LEU A 419 -9.65 -53.86 6.73
C LEU A 419 -8.99 -53.84 8.13
N GLN A 420 -7.94 -53.03 8.33
CA GLN A 420 -7.37 -52.73 9.64
C GLN A 420 -8.15 -51.60 10.31
#